data_AF-A0A1V5L4Q7-F1
#
_entry.id   AF-A0A1V5L4Q7-F1
#
_cell.length_a   1.000
_cell.length_b   1.000
_cell.length_c   1.000
_cell.angle_alpha   90.00
_cell.angle_beta   90.00
_cell.angle_gamma   90.00
#
_symmetry.space_group_name_H-M   'P 1'
#
loop_
_entity.id
_entity.type
_entity.pdbx_description
1 polymer ?
#
loop_
_entity_poly.entity_id
_entity_poly.type
_entity_poly.pdbx_seq_one_letter_code
_entity_poly.pdbx_strand_id
1 'polypeptide(L)'
;MSALLTVRQVLAAQSQLPQLSLEVANDLFRSTWLASHVRLVELMADTGVDLPLFLAYALTRNPADDFRVEEWLPNTEFRAVAPDDLDRLIAQALSDMHEEETRSNDVLADALVRLSTHGAQSIHEIEAKPDYRRPYSPYEYGPTYQMFWIDAGRFYFLEVHHES
;
A
#
# COMPACT_ATOMS: atom_id res chain seq x y z
N MET A 1 -4.43 24.09 2.60
CA MET A 1 -3.22 23.32 2.26
C MET A 1 -3.06 22.26 3.33
N SER A 2 -3.34 20.99 3.02
CA SER A 2 -2.97 19.89 3.93
C SER A 2 -1.45 19.81 3.99
N ALA A 3 -0.89 19.70 5.20
CA ALA A 3 0.53 19.42 5.35
C ALA A 3 0.86 18.09 4.67
N LEU A 4 1.92 18.06 3.85
CA LEU A 4 2.40 16.83 3.23
C LEU A 4 2.78 15.83 4.33
N LEU A 5 2.31 14.59 4.18
CA LEU A 5 2.70 13.48 5.06
C LEU A 5 4.21 13.24 4.94
N THR A 6 4.88 12.95 6.05
CA THR A 6 6.32 12.68 6.10
C THR A 6 6.61 11.31 6.69
N VAL A 7 7.70 10.68 6.25
CA VAL A 7 8.23 9.44 6.83
C VAL A 7 8.35 9.52 8.36
N ARG A 8 8.80 10.66 8.89
CA ARG A 8 8.93 10.86 10.35
C ARG A 8 7.58 10.74 11.08
N GLN A 9 6.50 11.25 10.49
CA GLN A 9 5.17 11.14 11.09
C GLN A 9 4.69 9.68 11.12
N VAL A 10 4.95 8.92 10.05
CA VAL A 10 4.60 7.48 9.99
C VAL A 10 5.38 6.67 11.03
N LEU A 11 6.68 6.88 11.14
CA LEU A 11 7.51 6.22 12.16
C LEU A 11 7.09 6.57 13.59
N ALA A 12 6.71 7.83 13.84
CA ALA A 12 6.19 8.23 15.15
C ALA A 12 4.80 7.63 15.44
N ALA A 13 3.99 7.36 14.43
CA ALA A 13 2.69 6.71 14.59
C ALA A 13 2.83 5.19 14.85
N GLN A 14 3.87 4.54 14.33
CA GLN A 14 4.15 3.12 14.55
C GLN A 14 4.18 2.73 16.04
N SER A 15 4.77 3.57 16.90
CA SER A 15 4.84 3.30 18.35
C SER A 15 3.48 3.27 19.05
N GLN A 16 2.43 3.79 18.41
CA GLN A 16 1.07 3.84 18.94
C GLN A 16 0.25 2.58 18.59
N LEU A 17 0.67 1.82 17.57
CA LEU A 17 -0.05 0.63 17.09
C LEU A 17 -0.34 -0.43 18.18
N PRO A 18 0.58 -0.77 19.10
CA PRO A 18 0.31 -1.78 20.12
C PRO A 18 -0.82 -1.42 21.09
N GLN A 19 -1.19 -0.14 21.16
CA GLN A 19 -2.19 0.39 22.08
C GLN A 19 -3.57 0.56 21.41
N LEU A 20 -3.68 0.22 20.12
CA LEU A 20 -4.85 0.50 19.29
C LEU A 20 -5.41 -0.78 18.68
N SER A 21 -6.73 -0.91 18.73
CA SER A 21 -7.46 -1.88 17.92
C SER A 21 -7.97 -1.15 16.68
N LEU A 22 -7.27 -1.31 15.56
CA LEU A 22 -7.68 -0.75 14.28
C LEU A 22 -8.63 -1.74 13.60
N GLU A 23 -9.89 -1.36 13.44
CA GLU A 23 -10.88 -2.10 12.66
C GLU A 23 -10.75 -1.71 11.19
N VAL A 24 -9.95 -2.48 10.46
CA VAL A 24 -9.75 -2.29 9.02
C VAL A 24 -10.93 -2.89 8.27
N ALA A 25 -11.47 -2.14 7.29
CA ALA A 25 -12.61 -2.59 6.50
C ALA A 25 -12.24 -3.76 5.60
N ASN A 26 -11.06 -3.68 4.97
CA ASN A 26 -10.49 -4.75 4.15
C ASN A 26 -8.97 -4.82 4.35
N ASP A 27 -8.44 -6.01 4.62
CA ASP A 27 -7.01 -6.34 4.49
C ASP A 27 -6.94 -7.59 3.62
N LEU A 28 -6.93 -7.37 2.31
CA LEU A 28 -7.07 -8.40 1.29
C LEU A 28 -5.70 -8.66 0.69
N PHE A 29 -5.31 -9.93 0.64
CA PHE A 29 -4.01 -10.36 0.17
C PHE A 29 -4.17 -11.56 -0.76
N ARG A 30 -3.43 -11.54 -1.88
CA ARG A 30 -3.34 -12.68 -2.80
C ARG A 30 -1.91 -12.82 -3.32
N SER A 31 -1.33 -14.00 -3.14
CA SER A 31 -0.12 -14.41 -3.85
C SER A 31 -0.40 -14.68 -5.33
N THR A 32 0.57 -14.42 -6.19
CA THR A 32 0.53 -14.77 -7.62
C THR A 32 1.67 -15.75 -7.95
N TRP A 33 1.68 -16.25 -9.20
CA TRP A 33 2.42 -17.46 -9.61
C TRP A 33 3.96 -17.39 -9.52
N LEU A 34 4.55 -16.19 -9.45
CA LEU A 34 6.00 -15.97 -9.35
C LEU A 34 6.39 -15.37 -8.00
N ALA A 35 5.91 -15.96 -6.90
CA ALA A 35 6.05 -15.48 -5.50
C ALA A 35 5.93 -13.94 -5.32
N SER A 36 5.11 -13.40 -6.20
CA SER A 36 4.64 -12.03 -6.30
C SER A 36 3.33 -11.94 -5.52
N HIS A 37 2.86 -10.75 -5.17
CA HIS A 37 1.57 -10.61 -4.51
C HIS A 37 0.93 -9.25 -4.76
N VAL A 38 -0.38 -9.23 -4.55
CA VAL A 38 -1.19 -8.02 -4.49
C VAL A 38 -1.82 -7.94 -3.10
N ARG A 39 -1.75 -6.78 -2.48
CA ARG A 39 -2.40 -6.48 -1.20
C ARG A 39 -3.13 -5.16 -1.25
N LEU A 40 -4.39 -5.16 -0.80
CA LEU A 40 -5.20 -3.96 -0.62
C LEU A 40 -5.60 -3.84 0.85
N VAL A 41 -5.28 -2.71 1.46
CA VAL A 41 -5.73 -2.32 2.80
C VAL A 41 -6.65 -1.12 2.70
N GLU A 42 -7.81 -1.19 3.32
CA GLU A 42 -8.84 -0.15 3.33
C GLU A 42 -9.33 0.11 4.75
N LEU A 43 -9.32 1.37 5.17
CA LEU A 43 -9.83 1.81 6.46
C LEU A 43 -10.82 2.97 6.28
N MET A 44 -11.92 2.95 7.01
CA MET A 44 -12.85 4.09 7.04
C MET A 44 -12.22 5.27 7.81
N ALA A 45 -12.23 6.48 7.25
CA ALA A 45 -11.58 7.65 7.86
C ALA A 45 -12.36 8.21 9.07
N ASP A 46 -13.61 7.82 9.27
CA ASP A 46 -14.44 8.19 10.43
C ASP A 46 -14.11 7.39 11.70
N THR A 47 -13.18 6.43 11.61
CA THR A 47 -12.65 5.66 12.75
C THR A 47 -11.80 6.49 13.73
N GLY A 48 -11.61 7.78 13.46
CA GLY A 48 -10.76 8.67 14.28
C GLY A 48 -9.27 8.42 14.11
N VAL A 49 -8.89 7.60 13.12
CA VAL A 49 -7.51 7.27 12.76
C VAL A 49 -7.00 8.32 11.77
N ASP A 50 -5.77 8.77 11.94
CA ASP A 50 -5.14 9.67 10.99
C ASP A 50 -4.32 8.91 9.93
N LEU A 51 -3.99 9.61 8.84
CA LEU A 51 -3.24 9.03 7.73
C LEU A 51 -1.86 8.47 8.15
N PRO A 52 -1.04 9.15 8.99
CA PRO A 52 0.20 8.57 9.49
C PRO A 52 0.02 7.21 10.19
N LEU A 53 -1.00 7.09 11.05
CA LEU A 53 -1.26 5.88 11.82
C LEU A 53 -1.81 4.75 10.94
N PHE A 54 -2.71 5.07 10.00
CA PHE A 54 -3.15 4.12 8.97
C PHE A 54 -1.97 3.57 8.18
N LEU A 55 -1.10 4.45 7.69
CA LEU A 55 0.04 4.02 6.87
C LEU A 55 1.03 3.20 7.70
N ALA A 56 1.29 3.59 8.95
CA ALA A 56 2.12 2.80 9.86
C ALA A 56 1.54 1.39 10.07
N TYR A 57 0.22 1.27 10.24
CA TYR A 57 -0.45 -0.02 10.33
C TYR A 57 -0.26 -0.86 9.06
N ALA A 58 -0.56 -0.29 7.89
CA ALA A 58 -0.50 -0.99 6.61
C ALA A 58 0.91 -1.55 6.34
N LEU A 59 1.93 -0.72 6.59
CA LEU A 59 3.34 -1.06 6.41
C LEU A 59 3.87 -2.05 7.47
N THR A 60 3.36 -2.01 8.71
CA THR A 60 3.84 -2.89 9.79
C THR A 60 3.23 -4.29 9.72
N ARG A 61 2.02 -4.43 9.16
CA ARG A 61 1.40 -5.74 8.90
C ARG A 61 1.83 -6.35 7.58
N ASN A 62 3.03 -6.01 7.13
CA ASN A 62 3.62 -6.64 5.97
C ASN A 62 3.79 -8.15 6.25
N PRO A 63 3.38 -9.05 5.34
CA PRO A 63 3.58 -10.48 5.49
C PRO A 63 5.05 -10.93 5.45
N ALA A 64 5.98 -10.08 5.01
CA ALA A 64 7.42 -10.36 5.04
C ALA A 64 8.02 -10.00 6.42
N ASP A 65 8.37 -11.03 7.20
CA ASP A 65 8.99 -10.89 8.53
C ASP A 65 10.45 -10.38 8.49
N ASP A 66 11.06 -10.31 7.30
CA ASP A 66 12.51 -10.12 7.14
C ASP A 66 12.97 -8.66 7.24
N PHE A 67 12.06 -7.68 7.17
CA PHE A 67 12.40 -6.25 7.24
C PHE A 67 11.47 -5.46 8.14
N ARG A 68 12.05 -4.70 9.07
CA ARG A 68 11.29 -3.81 9.96
C ARG A 68 11.04 -2.47 9.27
N VAL A 69 9.84 -1.89 9.44
CA VAL A 69 9.46 -0.59 8.83
C VAL A 69 10.48 0.51 9.14
N GLU A 70 11.00 0.54 10.36
CA GLU A 70 12.03 1.48 10.79
C GLU A 70 13.38 1.37 10.06
N GLU A 71 13.66 0.24 9.41
CA GLU A 71 14.93 0.00 8.70
C GLU A 71 14.89 0.52 7.26
N TRP A 72 13.77 0.32 6.55
CA TRP A 72 13.66 0.66 5.12
C TRP A 72 12.98 2.01 4.86
N LEU A 73 11.92 2.35 5.61
CA LEU A 73 11.12 3.55 5.36
C LEU A 73 11.94 4.86 5.40
N PRO A 74 12.97 5.04 6.26
CA PRO A 74 13.85 6.22 6.21
C PRO A 74 14.54 6.47 4.87
N ASN A 75 14.69 5.43 4.05
CA ASN A 75 15.34 5.47 2.74
C ASN A 75 14.35 5.66 1.58
N THR A 76 13.09 6.01 1.90
CA THR A 76 12.02 6.27 0.93
C THR A 76 11.55 7.71 0.95
N GLU A 77 10.82 8.10 -0.08
CA GLU A 77 10.05 9.33 -0.15
C GLU A 77 8.61 9.08 -0.60
N PHE A 78 7.72 10.01 -0.22
CA PHE A 78 6.32 9.98 -0.62
C PHE A 78 6.13 10.95 -1.78
N ARG A 79 6.08 10.41 -3.00
CA ARG A 79 5.93 11.20 -4.22
C ARG A 79 4.45 11.30 -4.57
N ALA A 80 3.95 12.52 -4.71
CA ALA A 80 2.59 12.71 -5.23
C ALA A 80 2.51 12.25 -6.70
N VAL A 81 1.49 11.48 -7.02
CA VAL A 81 1.27 10.92 -8.38
C VAL A 81 -0.12 11.27 -8.91
N ALA A 82 -0.30 11.14 -10.23
CA ALA A 82 -1.58 11.41 -10.87
C ALA A 82 -2.54 10.21 -10.71
N PRO A 83 -3.87 10.42 -10.78
CA PRO A 83 -4.85 9.32 -10.80
C PRO A 83 -4.55 8.26 -11.86
N ASP A 84 -4.08 8.67 -13.04
CA ASP A 84 -3.70 7.76 -14.13
C ASP A 84 -2.59 6.75 -13.74
N ASP A 85 -1.68 7.12 -12.83
CA ASP A 85 -0.65 6.21 -12.32
C ASP A 85 -1.24 5.13 -11.41
N LEU A 86 -2.24 5.51 -10.60
CA LEU A 86 -2.98 4.57 -9.75
C LEU A 86 -3.83 3.63 -10.60
N ASP A 87 -4.52 4.13 -11.63
CA ASP A 87 -5.28 3.31 -12.58
C ASP A 87 -4.39 2.27 -13.26
N ARG A 88 -3.19 2.69 -13.69
CA ARG A 88 -2.21 1.79 -14.29
C ARG A 88 -1.76 0.71 -13.31
N LEU A 89 -1.53 1.05 -12.05
CA LEU A 89 -1.15 0.08 -11.01
C LEU A 89 -2.28 -0.91 -10.72
N ILE A 90 -3.53 -0.45 -10.63
CA ILE A 90 -4.71 -1.32 -10.44
C ILE A 90 -4.87 -2.26 -11.64
N ALA A 91 -4.74 -1.76 -12.86
CA ALA A 91 -4.83 -2.57 -14.07
C ALA A 91 -3.72 -3.63 -14.13
N GLN A 92 -2.50 -3.27 -13.72
CA GLN A 92 -1.39 -4.21 -13.59
C GLN A 92 -1.71 -5.30 -12.56
N ALA A 93 -2.10 -4.93 -11.34
CA ALA A 93 -2.47 -5.86 -10.29
C ALA A 93 -3.57 -6.84 -10.71
N LEU A 94 -4.59 -6.35 -11.41
CA LEU A 94 -5.64 -7.20 -11.97
C LEU A 94 -5.08 -8.17 -13.02
N SER A 95 -4.23 -7.71 -13.93
CA SER A 95 -3.60 -8.56 -14.94
C SER A 95 -2.81 -9.70 -14.30
N ASP A 96 -1.95 -9.40 -13.33
CA ASP A 96 -1.09 -10.40 -12.68
C ASP A 96 -1.90 -11.45 -11.90
N MET A 97 -3.07 -11.06 -11.38
CA MET A 97 -4.00 -11.96 -10.71
C MET A 97 -4.83 -12.82 -11.69
N HIS A 98 -5.03 -12.37 -12.93
CA HIS A 98 -5.81 -13.10 -13.95
C HIS A 98 -5.00 -14.17 -14.69
N GLU A 99 -3.66 -14.09 -14.69
CA GLU A 99 -2.80 -15.12 -15.29
C GLU A 99 -2.91 -16.48 -14.58
N GLU A 100 -3.39 -16.51 -13.32
CA GLU A 100 -3.83 -17.73 -12.66
C GLU A 100 -5.31 -18.01 -12.96
N GLU A 101 -5.62 -19.22 -13.44
CA GLU A 101 -6.97 -19.76 -13.70
C GLU A 101 -8.07 -19.08 -12.87
N THR A 102 -8.95 -18.35 -13.57
CA THR A 102 -10.10 -17.61 -13.03
C THR A 102 -10.83 -18.38 -11.93
N ARG A 103 -10.51 -18.09 -10.66
CA ARG A 103 -11.41 -18.40 -9.56
C ARG A 103 -12.54 -17.39 -9.64
N SER A 104 -13.75 -17.86 -9.92
CA SER A 104 -14.94 -17.06 -10.18
C SER A 104 -15.46 -16.24 -8.98
N ASN A 105 -14.66 -16.01 -7.93
CA ASN A 105 -15.02 -15.26 -6.72
C ASN A 105 -13.76 -14.69 -6.04
N ASP A 106 -12.86 -14.05 -6.78
CA ASP A 106 -11.72 -13.36 -6.17
C ASP A 106 -12.15 -12.02 -5.57
N VAL A 107 -12.31 -12.00 -4.24
CA VAL A 107 -12.72 -10.82 -3.46
C VAL A 107 -11.75 -9.65 -3.65
N LEU A 108 -10.45 -9.90 -3.82
CA LEU A 108 -9.46 -8.85 -4.05
C LEU A 108 -9.60 -8.25 -5.46
N ALA A 109 -9.76 -9.10 -6.47
CA ALA A 109 -10.02 -8.63 -7.84
C ALA A 109 -11.32 -7.82 -7.92
N ASP A 110 -12.39 -8.30 -7.27
CA ASP A 110 -13.67 -7.59 -7.19
C ASP A 110 -13.53 -6.24 -6.47
N ALA A 111 -12.73 -6.17 -5.39
CA ALA A 111 -12.47 -4.93 -4.68
C ALA A 111 -11.71 -3.93 -5.58
N LEU A 112 -10.66 -4.37 -6.26
CA LEU A 112 -9.86 -3.55 -7.16
C LEU A 112 -10.66 -3.03 -8.36
N VAL A 113 -11.53 -3.85 -8.96
CA VAL A 113 -12.42 -3.42 -10.06
C VAL A 113 -13.41 -2.33 -9.62
N ARG A 114 -13.80 -2.32 -8.34
CA ARG A 114 -14.74 -1.31 -7.79
C ARG A 114 -14.06 -0.01 -7.38
N LEU A 115 -12.73 0.02 -7.26
CA LEU A 115 -12.01 1.26 -6.96
C LEU A 115 -12.17 2.23 -8.14
N SER A 116 -12.83 3.35 -7.90
CA SER A 116 -12.85 4.47 -8.85
C SER A 116 -11.80 5.49 -8.43
N THR A 117 -10.83 5.75 -9.28
CA THR A 117 -9.77 6.73 -9.01
C THR A 117 -10.20 8.17 -9.31
N HIS A 118 -11.36 8.39 -9.92
CA HIS A 118 -11.89 9.73 -10.23
C HIS A 118 -12.14 10.59 -8.97
N GLY A 119 -12.41 9.96 -7.82
CA GLY A 119 -12.58 10.64 -6.54
C GLY A 119 -11.30 10.73 -5.70
N ALA A 120 -10.24 10.03 -6.11
CA ALA A 120 -9.03 9.88 -5.33
C ALA A 120 -8.30 11.21 -5.13
N GLN A 121 -7.96 11.49 -3.88
CA GLN A 121 -7.23 12.66 -3.44
C GLN A 121 -5.94 12.24 -2.75
N SER A 122 -4.92 13.10 -2.84
CA SER A 122 -3.65 12.91 -2.13
C SER A 122 -3.05 11.53 -2.41
N ILE A 123 -3.00 11.13 -3.68
CA ILE A 123 -2.38 9.88 -4.11
C ILE A 123 -0.87 10.03 -4.03
N HIS A 124 -0.23 9.14 -3.30
CA HIS A 124 1.21 9.12 -3.16
C HIS A 124 1.76 7.72 -3.43
N GLU A 125 2.88 7.67 -4.12
CA GLU A 125 3.73 6.50 -4.24
C GLU A 125 4.82 6.55 -3.18
N ILE A 126 5.16 5.39 -2.61
CA ILE A 126 6.32 5.20 -1.75
C ILE A 126 7.46 4.70 -2.63
N GLU A 127 8.45 5.54 -2.86
CA GLU A 127 9.58 5.22 -3.72
C GLU A 127 10.92 5.33 -2.98
N ALA A 128 11.92 4.60 -3.45
CA ALA A 128 13.27 4.71 -2.93
C ALA A 128 13.91 6.06 -3.25
N LYS A 129 14.65 6.63 -2.31
CA LYS A 129 15.43 7.85 -2.59
C LYS A 129 16.49 7.57 -3.66
N PRO A 130 16.75 8.52 -4.59
CA PRO A 130 17.67 8.33 -5.72
C PRO A 130 19.09 7.86 -5.35
N ASP A 131 19.59 8.24 -4.16
CA ASP A 131 20.97 7.99 -3.74
C ASP A 131 21.20 6.68 -2.97
N TYR A 132 20.14 5.91 -2.72
CA TYR A 132 20.23 4.67 -1.95
C TYR A 132 20.38 3.47 -2.91
N ARG A 133 21.21 2.46 -2.55
CA ARG A 133 21.61 1.27 -3.38
C ARG A 133 21.32 -0.16 -2.81
N ARG A 134 20.60 -0.34 -1.69
CA ARG A 134 20.32 -1.63 -0.98
C ARG A 134 18.79 -1.86 -0.82
N PRO A 135 18.20 -3.02 -0.50
CA PRO A 135 16.74 -3.18 -0.67
C PRO A 135 15.95 -2.13 0.14
N TYR A 136 15.33 -1.17 -0.56
CA TYR A 136 14.39 -0.19 0.02
C TYR A 136 12.94 -0.68 -0.10
N SER A 137 12.77 -1.87 -0.67
CA SER A 137 11.54 -2.64 -0.60
C SER A 137 11.79 -3.83 0.33
N PRO A 138 10.81 -4.26 1.14
CA PRO A 138 10.89 -5.48 1.94
C PRO A 138 11.04 -6.76 1.11
N TYR A 139 10.99 -6.69 -0.23
CA TYR A 139 11.01 -7.85 -1.11
C TYR A 139 12.25 -7.84 -2.00
N GLU A 140 13.38 -8.27 -1.47
CA GLU A 140 14.72 -8.22 -2.09
C GLU A 140 14.86 -8.93 -3.47
N TYR A 141 13.76 -9.42 -4.07
CA TYR A 141 13.73 -10.12 -5.37
C TYR A 141 12.71 -9.62 -6.40
N GLY A 142 12.37 -8.33 -6.42
CA GLY A 142 11.83 -7.71 -7.65
C GLY A 142 11.06 -6.40 -7.44
N PRO A 143 10.53 -5.79 -8.52
CA PRO A 143 9.94 -4.46 -8.43
C PRO A 143 8.71 -4.47 -7.52
N THR A 144 8.68 -3.52 -6.58
CA THR A 144 7.58 -3.34 -5.65
C THR A 144 7.02 -1.95 -5.83
N TYR A 145 5.70 -1.87 -6.00
CA TYR A 145 4.95 -0.63 -6.08
C TYR A 145 4.04 -0.53 -4.86
N GLN A 146 4.16 0.56 -4.12
CA GLN A 146 3.34 0.84 -2.94
C GLN A 146 2.72 2.22 -3.12
N MET A 147 1.40 2.29 -3.09
CA MET A 147 0.65 3.55 -3.18
C MET A 147 -0.33 3.67 -2.04
N PHE A 148 -0.56 4.89 -1.57
CA PHE A 148 -1.62 5.21 -0.62
C PHE A 148 -2.38 6.46 -1.04
N TRP A 149 -3.68 6.51 -0.72
CA TRP A 149 -4.53 7.64 -1.07
C TRP A 149 -5.73 7.76 -0.14
N ILE A 150 -6.46 8.87 -0.28
CA ILE A 150 -7.73 9.12 0.38
C ILE A 150 -8.80 9.19 -0.70
N ASP A 151 -9.88 8.44 -0.57
CA ASP A 151 -11.06 8.60 -1.42
C ASP A 151 -12.35 8.46 -0.61
N ALA A 152 -13.31 9.34 -0.85
CA ALA A 152 -14.65 9.32 -0.23
C ALA A 152 -14.67 9.05 1.29
N GLY A 153 -13.70 9.59 2.04
CA GLY A 153 -13.61 9.37 3.49
C GLY A 153 -13.06 7.98 3.87
N ARG A 154 -12.23 7.39 3.03
CA ARG A 154 -11.54 6.11 3.26
C ARG A 154 -10.05 6.28 2.97
N PHE A 155 -9.23 5.62 3.77
CA PHE A 155 -7.80 5.48 3.53
C PHE A 155 -7.54 4.18 2.81
N TYR A 156 -6.69 4.25 1.80
CA TYR A 156 -6.32 3.11 0.99
C TYR A 156 -4.82 2.96 0.93
N PHE A 157 -4.37 1.71 0.91
CA PHE A 157 -3.01 1.31 0.62
C PHE A 157 -3.04 0.11 -0.33
N LEU A 158 -2.33 0.23 -1.46
CA LEU A 158 -2.16 -0.83 -2.45
C LEU A 158 -0.68 -1.15 -2.55
N GLU A 159 -0.38 -2.44 -2.44
CA GLU A 159 0.94 -2.99 -2.67
C GLU A 159 0.87 -4.04 -3.77
N VAL A 160 1.76 -3.90 -4.74
CA VAL A 160 1.99 -4.87 -5.80
C VAL A 160 3.46 -5.20 -5.79
N HIS A 161 3.77 -6.46 -5.50
CA HIS A 161 5.11 -6.98 -5.56
C HIS A 161 5.24 -7.96 -6.72
N HIS A 162 6.29 -7.81 -7.51
CA HIS A 162 6.70 -8.80 -8.51
C HIS A 162 8.04 -9.38 -8.12
N GLU A 163 8.20 -10.70 -8.17
CA GLU A 163 9.52 -11.30 -8.27
C GLU A 163 9.97 -11.22 -9.73
N SER A 164 11.20 -10.72 -9.95
CA SER A 164 11.83 -10.61 -11.26
C SER A 164 12.97 -11.61 -11.43
#